data_AF-A0A925QKB2-F1
#
_entry.id   AF-A0A925QKB2-F1
#
_cell.length_a   1.000
_cell.length_b   1.000
_cell.length_c   1.000
_cell.angle_alpha   90.00
_cell.angle_beta   90.00
_cell.angle_gamma   90.00
#
_symmetry.space_group_name_H-M   'P 1'
#
loop_
_entity.id
_entity.type
_entity.pdbx_description
1 polymer ?
#
loop_
_entity_poly.entity_id
_entity_poly.type
_entity_poly.pdbx_seq_one_letter_code
_entity_poly.pdbx_strand_id
1 'polypeptide(L)'
;LQDDVIDIDSQRTGGLLELSFPDGSKIVVNTQPPLHEVWLAARGGGFHYRWADGAWRDTRDGSEFLAVLSHHASAQAGRALRFD
;
A
#
# COMPACT_ATOMS: atom_id res chain seq x y z
N LEU A 1 2.69 -23.45 -15.83
CA LEU A 1 2.04 -23.19 -14.53
C LEU A 1 3.01 -22.40 -13.64
N GLN A 2 3.42 -21.21 -14.08
CA GLN A 2 4.24 -20.25 -13.32
C GLN A 2 3.85 -18.80 -13.66
N ASP A 3 3.14 -18.56 -14.77
CA ASP A 3 2.62 -17.23 -15.15
C ASP A 3 1.67 -16.58 -14.13
N ASP A 4 1.10 -17.34 -13.19
CA ASP A 4 0.15 -16.82 -12.19
C ASP A 4 0.82 -16.27 -10.92
N VAL A 5 2.16 -16.23 -10.84
CA VAL A 5 2.87 -15.67 -9.67
C VAL A 5 3.52 -14.33 -10.06
N ILE A 6 3.21 -13.27 -9.32
CA ILE A 6 4.00 -12.03 -9.38
C ILE A 6 5.03 -12.10 -8.28
N ASP A 7 6.29 -11.87 -8.64
CA ASP A 7 7.38 -11.78 -7.68
C ASP A 7 7.38 -10.40 -7.03
N ILE A 8 6.76 -10.28 -5.86
CA ILE A 8 6.76 -9.05 -5.04
C ILE A 8 7.64 -9.31 -3.83
N ASP A 9 8.78 -8.64 -3.79
CA ASP A 9 9.65 -8.68 -2.62
C ASP A 9 9.08 -7.78 -1.53
N SER A 10 9.06 -8.28 -0.28
CA SER A 10 8.66 -7.50 0.89
C SER A 10 9.80 -7.38 1.89
N GLN A 11 10.06 -6.16 2.34
CA GLN A 11 11.03 -5.86 3.39
C GLN A 11 10.37 -5.06 4.50
N ARG A 12 10.63 -5.44 5.76
CA ARG A 12 10.06 -4.75 6.92
C ARG A 12 11.14 -4.38 7.93
N THR A 13 11.18 -3.09 8.29
CA THR A 13 12.09 -2.55 9.30
C THR A 13 11.33 -1.61 10.22
N GLY A 14 11.10 -2.03 11.47
CA GLY A 14 10.32 -1.25 12.42
C GLY A 14 8.90 -0.98 11.92
N GLY A 15 8.55 0.30 11.78
CA GLY A 15 7.27 0.78 11.25
C GLY A 15 7.16 0.79 9.72
N LEU A 16 8.26 0.54 9.01
CA LEU A 16 8.35 0.60 7.55
C LEU A 16 8.15 -0.78 6.93
N LEU A 17 7.26 -0.88 5.95
CA LEU A 17 7.08 -2.00 5.04
C LEU A 17 7.30 -1.49 3.61
N GLU A 18 8.21 -2.10 2.88
CA GLU A 18 8.47 -1.82 1.47
C GLU A 18 8.07 -3.05 0.64
N LEU A 19 7.33 -2.82 -0.44
CA LEU A 19 6.96 -3.79 -1.47
C LEU A 19 7.66 -3.38 -2.77
N SER A 20 8.50 -4.25 -3.33
CA SER A 20 9.19 -4.04 -4.60
C SER A 20 8.56 -4.89 -5.70
N PHE A 21 8.20 -4.24 -6.81
CA PHE A 21 7.50 -4.87 -7.94
C PHE A 21 8.48 -5.20 -9.08
N PRO A 22 8.14 -6.15 -9.97
CA PRO A 22 9.01 -6.55 -11.09
C PRO A 22 9.38 -5.43 -12.06
N ASP A 23 8.56 -4.37 -12.15
CA ASP A 23 8.83 -3.19 -12.98
C ASP A 23 9.83 -2.20 -12.33
N GLY A 24 10.36 -2.54 -11.15
CA GLY A 24 11.27 -1.72 -10.36
C GLY A 24 10.56 -0.65 -9.52
N SER A 25 9.24 -0.52 -9.62
CA SER A 25 8.47 0.39 -8.78
C SER A 25 8.32 -0.16 -7.36
N LYS A 26 7.97 0.73 -6.42
CA LYS A 26 7.83 0.39 -5.00
C LYS A 26 6.52 0.92 -4.44
N ILE A 27 5.99 0.22 -3.46
CA ILE A 27 4.99 0.75 -2.53
C ILE A 27 5.59 0.69 -1.13
N VAL A 28 5.51 1.80 -0.40
CA VAL A 28 6.03 1.91 0.97
C VAL A 28 4.87 2.24 1.90
N VAL A 29 4.72 1.44 2.95
CA VAL A 29 3.80 1.69 4.06
C VAL A 29 4.62 2.01 5.30
N ASN A 30 4.33 3.13 5.96
CA ASN A 30 5.02 3.50 7.20
C ASN A 30 4.01 3.85 8.30
N THR A 31 4.26 3.40 9.52
CA THR A 31 3.48 3.84 10.69
C THR A 31 4.02 5.14 11.25
N GLN A 32 3.12 6.03 11.68
CA GLN A 32 3.43 7.31 12.32
C GLN A 32 2.80 7.35 13.72
N PRO A 33 3.42 6.71 14.73
CA PRO A 33 2.83 6.61 16.08
C PRO A 33 2.43 7.95 16.70
N PRO A 34 3.23 9.04 16.61
CA PRO A 34 2.86 10.33 17.19
C PRO A 34 1.59 10.95 16.58
N LEU A 35 1.27 10.60 15.34
CA LEU A 35 0.11 11.11 14.62
C LEU A 35 -1.09 10.14 14.66
N HIS A 36 -0.90 8.92 15.17
CA HIS A 36 -1.85 7.82 15.04
C HIS A 36 -2.26 7.56 13.59
N GLU A 37 -1.28 7.63 12.68
CA GLU A 37 -1.49 7.49 11.24
C GLU A 37 -0.68 6.34 10.64
N VAL A 38 -1.16 5.88 9.48
CA VAL A 38 -0.43 5.01 8.55
C VAL A 38 -0.27 5.79 7.25
N TRP A 39 0.93 5.84 6.70
CA TRP A 39 1.21 6.52 5.44
C TRP A 39 1.52 5.48 4.36
N LEU A 40 1.01 5.72 3.15
CA LEU A 40 1.26 4.93 1.95
C LEU A 40 1.91 5.83 0.91
N ALA A 41 3.05 5.43 0.38
CA ALA A 41 3.65 6.02 -0.80
C ALA A 41 3.63 4.99 -1.93
N ALA A 42 3.01 5.34 -3.05
CA ALA A 42 2.96 4.55 -4.27
C ALA A 42 3.35 5.42 -5.46
N ARG A 43 3.55 4.82 -6.63
CA ARG A 43 3.85 5.55 -7.87
C ARG A 43 2.81 6.64 -8.19
N GLY A 44 1.55 6.42 -7.79
CA GLY A 44 0.44 7.33 -8.03
C GLY A 44 0.29 8.46 -6.99
N GLY A 45 1.06 8.46 -5.90
CA GLY A 45 0.99 9.51 -4.88
C GLY A 45 1.28 9.04 -3.46
N GLY A 46 1.17 9.98 -2.52
CA GLY A 46 1.26 9.75 -1.08
C GLY A 46 -0.11 9.95 -0.42
N PHE A 47 -0.42 9.09 0.54
CA PHE A 47 -1.72 9.00 1.22
C PHE A 47 -1.51 8.84 2.72
N HIS A 48 -2.30 9.54 3.52
CA HIS A 48 -2.19 9.50 4.97
C HIS A 48 -3.52 9.02 5.55
N TYR A 49 -3.47 7.97 6.35
CA TYR A 49 -4.64 7.30 6.87
C TYR A 49 -4.73 7.41 8.38
N ARG A 50 -5.94 7.66 8.87
CA ARG A 50 -6.28 7.58 10.30
C ARG A 50 -7.34 6.50 10.51
N TRP A 51 -7.33 5.87 11.68
CA TRP A 51 -8.38 4.92 12.06
C TRP A 51 -9.69 5.67 12.35
N ALA A 52 -10.73 5.38 11.59
CA ALA A 52 -12.08 5.95 11.73
C ALA A 52 -13.13 4.95 11.25
N ASP A 53 -14.24 4.84 11.97
CA ASP A 53 -15.39 3.99 11.61
C ASP A 53 -15.02 2.53 11.31
N GLY A 54 -14.05 1.99 12.05
CA GLY A 54 -13.59 0.60 11.90
C GLY A 54 -12.68 0.35 10.69
N ALA A 55 -12.16 1.41 10.05
CA ALA A 55 -11.26 1.30 8.90
C ALA A 55 -10.17 2.38 8.91
N TRP A 56 -9.12 2.18 8.11
CA TRP A 56 -8.13 3.21 7.81
C TRP A 56 -8.65 4.10 6.68
N ARG A 57 -8.89 5.37 6.99
CA ARG A 57 -9.47 6.36 6.06
C ARG A 57 -8.46 7.43 5.68
N ASP A 58 -8.33 7.69 4.39
CA ASP A 58 -7.50 8.78 3.88
C ASP A 58 -7.99 10.12 4.45
N THR A 59 -7.05 10.92 4.95
CA THR A 59 -7.33 12.17 5.66
C THR A 59 -7.75 13.32 4.73
N ARG A 60 -7.59 13.17 3.41
CA ARG A 60 -7.96 14.16 2.39
C ARG A 60 -9.29 13.81 1.71
N ASP A 61 -9.47 12.56 1.29
CA ASP A 61 -10.63 12.16 0.48
C ASP A 61 -11.49 11.03 1.08
N GLY A 62 -11.08 10.45 2.21
CA GLY A 62 -11.84 9.42 2.93
C GLY A 62 -11.81 8.04 2.27
N SER A 63 -11.01 7.84 1.22
CA SER A 63 -10.79 6.53 0.60
C SER A 63 -10.24 5.52 1.62
N GLU A 64 -10.52 4.24 1.39
CA GLU A 64 -10.14 3.16 2.31
C GLU A 64 -8.77 2.59 1.92
N PHE A 65 -7.91 2.35 2.93
CA PHE A 65 -6.52 1.94 2.75
C PHE A 65 -6.32 0.69 1.88
N LEU A 66 -7.04 -0.40 2.16
CA LEU A 66 -6.87 -1.65 1.41
C LEU A 66 -7.37 -1.52 -0.03
N ALA A 67 -8.42 -0.74 -0.26
CA ALA A 67 -8.89 -0.41 -1.61
C ALA A 67 -7.83 0.37 -2.41
N VAL A 68 -7.21 1.39 -1.80
CA VAL A 68 -6.15 2.18 -2.44
C VAL A 68 -4.88 1.35 -2.65
N LEU A 69 -4.49 0.53 -1.67
CA LEU A 69 -3.38 -0.42 -1.79
C LEU A 69 -3.62 -1.40 -2.95
N SER A 70 -4.80 -2.00 -3.03
CA SER A 70 -5.19 -2.92 -4.11
C SER A 70 -5.10 -2.24 -5.48
N HIS A 71 -5.60 -1.00 -5.60
CA HIS A 71 -5.52 -0.22 -6.83
C HIS A 71 -4.08 0.01 -7.29
N HIS A 72 -3.22 0.54 -6.41
CA HIS A 72 -1.85 0.86 -6.77
C HIS A 72 -0.97 -0.39 -6.97
N ALA A 73 -1.13 -1.40 -6.12
CA ALA A 73 -0.42 -2.67 -6.29
C ALA A 73 -0.81 -3.33 -7.61
N SER A 74 -2.09 -3.29 -8.00
CA SER A 74 -2.52 -3.82 -9.29
C SER A 74 -1.90 -3.07 -10.46
N ALA A 75 -1.87 -1.74 -10.39
CA ALA A 75 -1.29 -0.90 -11.42
C ALA A 75 0.23 -1.12 -11.57
N GLN A 76 0.95 -1.28 -10.44
CA GLN A 76 2.40 -1.49 -10.42
C GLN A 76 2.80 -2.93 -10.76
N ALA A 77 1.95 -3.92 -10.44
CA ALA A 77 2.18 -5.32 -10.82
C ALA A 77 1.76 -5.66 -12.26
N GLY A 78 1.01 -4.77 -12.93
CA GLY A 78 0.44 -5.04 -14.26
C GLY A 78 -0.66 -6.10 -14.27
N ARG A 79 -1.19 -6.49 -13.10
CA ARG A 79 -2.25 -7.50 -12.95
C ARG A 79 -3.07 -7.21 -11.70
N ALA A 80 -4.33 -7.63 -11.69
CA ALA A 80 -5.22 -7.44 -10.55
C ALA A 80 -4.69 -8.13 -9.28
N LEU A 81 -4.60 -7.36 -8.19
CA LEU A 81 -4.27 -7.78 -6.84
C LEU A 81 -5.34 -7.22 -5.88
N ARG A 82 -5.76 -8.04 -4.92
CA ARG A 82 -6.79 -7.69 -3.93
C ARG A 82 -6.28 -7.98 -2.53
N PHE A 83 -6.45 -7.00 -1.64
CA PHE A 83 -6.16 -7.09 -0.21
C PHE A 83 -7.47 -6.92 0.56
N ASP A 84 -7.70 -7.77 1.58
CA ASP A 84 -8.91 -7.82 2.41
C ASP A 84 -8.54 -7.86 3.91
#